data_AF-A0A4Y2KW71-F1
#
_entry.id   AF-A0A4Y2KW71-F1
#
_cell.length_a   1.000
_cell.length_b   1.000
_cell.length_c   1.000
_cell.angle_alpha   90.00
_cell.angle_beta   90.00
_cell.angle_gamma   90.00
#
_symmetry.space_group_name_H-M   'P 1'
#
loop_
_entity.id
_entity.type
_entity.pdbx_description
1 polymer ?
#
loop_
_entity_poly.entity_id
_entity_poly.type
_entity_poly.pdbx_seq_one_letter_code
_entity_poly.pdbx_strand_id
1 'polypeptide(L)'
;MRLLKHRNVPRELQIQFDISPVPNIKKRTTTRGRKAARSSLITGSPYKDQLTKSLEKSAPKKTSLSVPGVRNRPGGRGGKTKGLQKKTHETIRFIIGLIRLL
;
A
#
# COMPACT_ATOMS: atom_id res chain seq x y z
N MET A 1 -19.56 73.88 17.76
CA MET A 1 -18.41 72.99 17.51
C MET A 1 -18.06 72.27 18.81
N ARG A 2 -18.14 70.93 18.87
CA ARG A 2 -17.68 70.10 20.00
C ARG A 2 -16.67 69.09 19.46
N LEU A 3 -15.42 69.20 19.91
CA LEU A 3 -14.31 68.33 19.52
C LEU A 3 -14.37 67.04 20.34
N LEU A 4 -14.61 65.88 19.70
CA LEU A 4 -14.47 64.58 20.37
C LEU A 4 -12.99 64.31 20.64
N LYS A 5 -12.62 64.22 21.92
CA LYS A 5 -11.27 63.86 22.35
C LYS A 5 -11.08 62.35 22.20
N HIS A 6 -10.23 61.90 21.29
CA HIS A 6 -9.76 60.52 21.26
C HIS A 6 -8.90 60.25 22.50
N ARG A 7 -9.32 59.27 23.32
CA ARG A 7 -8.56 58.83 24.50
C ARG A 7 -7.42 57.91 24.05
N ASN A 8 -6.20 58.22 24.50
CA ASN A 8 -5.02 57.35 24.40
C ASN A 8 -5.29 56.01 25.09
N VAL A 9 -5.18 54.91 24.37
CA VAL A 9 -5.15 53.56 24.95
C VAL A 9 -3.68 53.20 25.22
N PRO A 10 -3.28 52.87 26.45
CA PRO A 10 -1.90 52.50 26.75
C PRO A 10 -1.52 51.18 26.07
N ARG A 11 -0.38 51.19 25.37
CA ARG A 11 0.26 50.02 24.75
C ARG A 11 0.95 49.14 25.79
N GLU A 12 0.19 48.55 26.70
CA GLU A 12 0.73 47.61 27.69
C GLU A 12 -0.24 46.44 27.86
N LEU A 13 -0.37 45.66 26.79
CA LEU A 13 -0.65 44.24 26.89
C LEU A 13 0.32 43.56 25.93
N GLN A 14 1.58 43.45 26.36
CA GLN A 14 2.50 42.44 25.83
C GLN A 14 1.87 41.09 26.14
N ILE A 15 0.96 40.65 25.28
CA ILE A 15 0.49 39.28 25.28
C ILE A 15 1.71 38.47 24.82
N GLN A 16 2.39 37.89 25.81
CA GLN A 16 3.47 36.92 25.64
C GLN A 16 2.88 35.68 24.97
N PHE A 17 2.62 35.79 23.67
CA PHE A 17 2.38 34.64 22.83
C PHE A 17 3.72 33.92 22.69
N ASP A 18 3.89 32.84 23.44
CA ASP A 18 4.93 31.86 23.17
C ASP A 18 4.55 31.15 21.85
N ILE A 19 4.85 31.81 20.73
CA ILE A 19 4.57 31.29 19.39
C ILE A 19 5.59 30.19 19.15
N SER A 20 5.17 28.94 19.35
CA SER A 20 5.96 27.80 18.89
C SER A 20 6.29 27.98 17.41
N PRO A 21 7.55 27.70 16.99
CA PRO A 21 7.96 27.92 15.61
C PRO A 21 7.08 27.11 14.67
N VAL A 22 6.75 27.70 13.51
CA VAL A 22 5.95 27.05 12.48
C VAL A 22 6.59 25.70 12.12
N PRO A 23 5.87 24.57 12.27
CA PRO A 23 6.46 23.26 12.02
C PRO A 23 6.87 23.15 10.55
N ASN A 24 8.15 22.81 10.31
CA ASN A 24 8.65 22.55 8.96
C ASN A 24 8.20 21.16 8.49
N ILE A 25 7.05 21.09 7.82
CA ILE A 25 6.49 19.86 7.26
C ILE A 25 7.30 19.45 6.03
N LYS A 26 8.37 18.67 6.22
CA LYS A 26 9.07 18.01 5.11
C LYS A 26 8.13 16.98 4.47
N LYS A 27 7.79 17.18 3.20
CA LYS A 27 7.00 16.20 2.44
C LYS A 27 7.83 14.93 2.26
N ARG A 28 7.34 13.81 2.77
CA ARG A 28 7.94 12.49 2.58
C ARG A 28 7.21 11.78 1.44
N THR A 29 7.93 11.39 0.39
CA THR A 29 7.37 10.49 -0.64
C THR A 29 7.22 9.10 -0.01
N THR A 30 5.98 8.65 0.19
CA THR A 30 5.70 7.31 0.72
C THR A 30 5.03 6.45 -0.35
N THR A 31 5.51 5.22 -0.54
CA THR A 31 4.86 4.22 -1.40
C THR A 31 3.68 3.52 -0.73
N ARG A 32 3.39 3.87 0.54
CA ARG A 32 2.27 3.35 1.33
C ARG A 32 0.95 3.82 0.72
N GLY A 33 0.09 2.87 0.31
CA GLY A 33 -1.18 3.15 -0.35
C GLY A 33 -1.10 3.23 -1.88
N ARG A 34 0.10 3.17 -2.47
CA ARG A 34 0.26 3.09 -3.93
C ARG A 34 -0.03 1.66 -4.39
N LYS A 35 -1.17 1.46 -5.05
CA LYS A 35 -1.47 0.17 -5.71
C LYS A 35 -0.61 0.05 -6.97
N ALA A 36 -0.15 -1.16 -7.27
CA ALA A 36 0.50 -1.43 -8.56
C ALA A 36 -0.49 -1.09 -9.69
N ALA A 37 -0.02 -0.37 -10.70
CA ALA A 37 -0.81 -0.16 -11.90
C ALA A 37 -1.03 -1.53 -12.55
N ARG A 38 -2.26 -2.04 -12.50
CA ARG A 38 -2.66 -3.13 -13.40
C ARG A 38 -2.89 -2.48 -14.75
N SER A 39 -2.20 -2.95 -15.78
CA SER A 39 -2.19 -2.36 -17.11
C SER A 39 -3.60 -2.07 -17.61
N SER A 40 -3.89 -0.81 -17.86
CA SER A 40 -5.03 -0.39 -18.68
C SER A 40 -4.52 -0.24 -20.10
N LEU A 41 -4.90 -1.17 -20.99
CA LEU A 41 -4.61 -1.04 -22.41
C LEU A 41 -5.55 0.05 -22.95
N ILE A 42 -5.03 1.27 -23.07
CA ILE A 42 -5.81 2.42 -23.54
C ILE A 42 -6.00 2.23 -25.05
N THR A 43 -7.10 1.61 -25.44
CA THR A 43 -7.43 1.23 -26.83
C THR A 43 -7.60 2.41 -27.79
N GLY A 44 -7.60 3.65 -27.28
CA GLY A 44 -7.60 4.91 -28.04
C GLY A 44 -6.32 5.75 -27.90
N SER A 45 -5.25 5.22 -27.33
CA SER A 45 -3.97 5.94 -27.21
C SER A 45 -3.27 6.03 -28.57
N PRO A 46 -2.57 7.15 -28.88
CA PRO A 46 -1.80 7.33 -30.12
C PRO A 46 -0.67 6.30 -30.33
N TYR A 47 -0.45 5.41 -29.35
CA TYR A 47 0.56 4.35 -29.38
C TYR A 47 -0.03 2.94 -29.52
N LYS A 48 -1.34 2.80 -29.75
CA LYS A 48 -2.04 1.50 -29.86
C LYS A 48 -1.35 0.53 -30.83
N ASP A 49 -1.06 0.99 -32.05
CA ASP A 49 -0.52 0.13 -33.10
C ASP A 49 0.94 -0.28 -32.86
N GLN A 50 1.69 0.51 -32.10
CA GLN A 50 3.06 0.16 -31.71
C GLN A 50 3.07 -0.88 -30.58
N LEU A 51 2.10 -0.81 -29.65
CA LEU A 51 1.92 -1.81 -28.59
C LEU A 51 1.48 -3.16 -29.14
N THR A 52 0.53 -3.20 -30.07
CA THR A 52 0.06 -4.46 -30.67
C THR A 52 1.20 -5.13 -31.43
N LYS A 53 1.94 -4.38 -32.26
CA LYS A 53 3.14 -4.88 -32.95
C LYS A 53 4.21 -5.40 -31.98
N SER A 54 4.44 -4.70 -30.87
CA SER A 54 5.39 -5.15 -29.84
C SER A 54 4.91 -6.44 -29.16
N LEU A 55 3.63 -6.56 -28.87
CA LEU A 55 3.05 -7.77 -28.27
C LEU A 55 3.17 -8.95 -29.22
N GLU A 56 2.82 -8.79 -30.49
CA GLU A 56 2.96 -9.81 -31.54
C GLU A 56 4.41 -10.26 -31.73
N LYS A 57 5.36 -9.33 -31.65
CA LYS A 57 6.80 -9.62 -31.71
C LYS A 57 7.31 -10.37 -30.48
N SER A 58 6.78 -10.03 -29.30
CA SER A 58 7.18 -10.64 -28.01
C SER A 58 6.43 -11.93 -27.68
N ALA A 59 5.33 -12.20 -28.37
CA ALA A 59 4.58 -13.43 -28.23
C ALA A 59 5.52 -14.60 -28.54
N PRO A 60 5.60 -15.62 -27.67
CA PRO A 60 6.44 -16.77 -27.95
C PRO A 60 5.98 -17.36 -29.28
N LYS A 61 6.86 -17.35 -30.30
CA LYS A 61 6.65 -18.14 -31.51
C LYS A 61 6.32 -19.53 -31.03
N LYS A 62 5.12 -20.03 -31.34
CA LYS A 62 4.78 -21.42 -31.11
C LYS A 62 5.77 -22.24 -31.91
N THR A 63 6.88 -22.62 -31.28
CA THR A 63 7.67 -23.74 -31.72
C THR A 63 6.71 -24.91 -31.64
N SER A 64 6.45 -25.54 -32.78
CA SER A 64 5.65 -26.75 -32.89
C SER A 64 6.38 -27.86 -32.15
N LEU A 65 6.29 -27.87 -30.82
CA LEU A 65 6.57 -29.03 -30.00
C LEU A 65 5.40 -29.99 -30.19
N SER A 66 5.45 -30.68 -31.32
CA SER A 66 4.74 -31.93 -31.53
C SER A 66 5.17 -32.91 -30.44
N VAL A 67 4.29 -33.13 -29.46
CA VAL A 67 4.05 -34.43 -28.85
C VAL A 67 2.58 -34.48 -28.41
N PRO A 68 1.68 -35.25 -29.07
CA PRO A 68 0.40 -35.59 -28.48
C PRO A 68 0.65 -36.68 -27.43
N GLY A 69 1.19 -36.26 -26.29
CA GLY A 69 1.43 -37.15 -25.15
C GLY A 69 0.17 -37.27 -24.33
N VAL A 70 -0.67 -38.26 -24.66
CA VAL A 70 -1.75 -38.76 -23.79
C VAL A 70 -1.19 -38.94 -22.38
N ARG A 71 -1.57 -38.04 -21.48
CA ARG A 71 -1.29 -38.17 -20.04
C ARG A 71 -2.64 -38.14 -19.33
N ASN A 72 -3.18 -39.33 -19.04
CA ASN A 72 -4.19 -39.52 -18.01
C ASN A 72 -3.58 -39.10 -16.67
N ARG A 73 -3.72 -37.81 -16.32
CA ARG A 73 -3.30 -37.30 -15.01
C ARG A 73 -4.56 -37.10 -14.17
N PRO A 74 -4.72 -37.82 -13.05
CA PRO A 74 -5.91 -37.66 -12.22
C PRO A 74 -5.97 -36.22 -11.71
N GLY A 75 -7.16 -35.63 -11.78
CA GLY A 75 -7.42 -34.23 -11.44
C GLY A 75 -6.93 -33.88 -10.02
N GLY A 76 -5.86 -33.11 -9.95
CA GLY A 76 -5.32 -32.55 -8.72
C GLY A 76 -6.17 -31.38 -8.22
N ARG A 77 -7.31 -31.68 -7.62
CA ARG A 77 -8.10 -30.73 -6.82
C ARG A 77 -7.40 -30.58 -5.47
N GLY A 78 -6.35 -29.76 -5.39
CA GLY A 78 -5.53 -29.65 -4.18
C GLY A 78 -5.09 -28.22 -3.91
N GLY A 79 -5.78 -27.52 -3.00
CA GLY A 79 -5.34 -26.19 -2.58
C GLY A 79 -6.33 -25.35 -1.78
N LYS A 80 -7.06 -25.92 -0.81
CA LYS A 80 -7.52 -25.16 0.36
C LYS A 80 -6.85 -25.76 1.58
N THR A 81 -5.75 -25.16 2.04
CA THR A 81 -5.23 -25.47 3.37
C THR A 81 -6.15 -24.82 4.39
N LYS A 82 -7.07 -25.61 4.96
CA LYS A 82 -7.49 -25.32 6.33
C LYS A 82 -6.34 -25.81 7.21
N GLY A 83 -5.50 -24.87 7.65
CA GLY A 83 -4.38 -25.16 8.54
C GLY A 83 -4.85 -25.95 9.77
N LEU A 84 -4.08 -26.98 10.12
CA LEU A 84 -4.29 -27.85 11.27
C LEU A 84 -4.16 -27.04 12.58
N GLN A 85 -5.24 -26.44 13.04
CA GLN A 85 -5.28 -25.71 14.32
C GLN A 85 -5.55 -26.64 15.51
N LYS A 86 -4.66 -27.56 15.91
CA LYS A 86 -4.92 -28.37 17.13
C LYS A 86 -3.71 -28.77 17.99
N LYS A 87 -2.59 -28.05 17.96
CA LYS A 87 -1.48 -28.27 18.92
C LYS A 87 -0.92 -27.00 19.58
N THR A 88 -1.60 -25.87 19.47
CA THR A 88 -1.12 -24.61 20.04
C THR A 88 -1.44 -24.47 21.52
N HIS A 89 -2.54 -25.03 22.00
CA HIS A 89 -3.03 -24.71 23.35
C HIS A 89 -2.19 -25.31 24.49
N GLU A 90 -1.67 -26.52 24.34
CA GLU A 90 -0.81 -27.13 25.37
C GLU A 90 0.56 -26.46 25.44
N THR A 91 1.17 -26.16 24.29
CA THR A 91 2.43 -25.42 24.22
C THR A 91 2.30 -24.01 24.80
N ILE A 92 1.19 -23.31 24.52
CA ILE A 92 0.91 -22.00 25.11
C ILE A 92 0.73 -22.10 26.63
N ARG A 93 -0.03 -23.11 27.12
CA ARG A 93 -0.18 -23.33 28.56
C ARG A 93 1.14 -23.63 29.25
N PHE A 94 2.01 -24.42 28.63
CA PHE A 94 3.34 -24.75 29.14
C PHE A 94 4.24 -23.51 29.24
N ILE A 95 4.29 -22.68 28.20
CA ILE A 95 5.10 -21.45 28.19
C ILE A 95 4.62 -20.47 29.27
N ILE A 96 3.31 -20.26 29.40
CA ILE A 96 2.76 -19.39 30.45
C ILE A 96 3.09 -19.92 31.85
N GLY A 97 3.05 -21.24 32.06
CA GLY A 97 3.45 -21.86 33.31
C GLY A 97 4.92 -21.61 33.66
N LEU A 98 5.83 -21.69 32.68
CA LEU A 98 7.25 -21.44 32.87
C LEU A 98 7.54 -19.98 33.25
N ILE A 99 6.88 -19.02 32.60
CA ILE A 99 7.05 -17.59 32.88
C ILE A 99 6.56 -17.23 34.29
N ARG A 100 5.52 -17.92 34.81
CA ARG A 100 5.01 -17.66 36.16
C ARG A 100 5.82 -18.30 37.29
N LEU A 101 6.76 -19.19 36.96
CA LEU A 101 7.57 -19.91 37.94
C LEU A 101 8.96 -19.27 38.13
N LEU A 102 9.36 -18.36 37.22
CA LEU A 102 10.51 -17.46 37.37
C LEU A 102 10.09 -16.19 38.10
#